data_AF-A0A949E312-F1
#
_entry.id   AF-A0A949E312-F1
#
_cell.length_a   1.000
_cell.length_b   1.000
_cell.length_c   1.000
_cell.angle_alpha   90.00
_cell.angle_beta   90.00
_cell.angle_gamma   90.00
#
_symmetry.space_group_name_H-M   'P 1'
#
loop_
_entity.id
_entity.type
_entity.pdbx_description
1 polymer ?
#
loop_
_entity_poly.entity_id
_entity_poly.type
_entity_poly.pdbx_seq_one_letter_code
_entity_poly.pdbx_strand_id
1 'polypeptide(L)'
;MRTETKVGIFIIIAVGIFIYLSINIGALRLDTAQYNIYKTYFDDTGGLDVKAPIKIAGVDVGWVDAIELLSDGKAEIVMRINKNIKLAKNAYALIGQEGLIGTKTLEIEPGDPQTGTLLPGSVLSIPGRAPTSVTDLLDQFKDIASSVQDIASSFKNVFASQKGEENLKQSLEGITKASNRIADFSEVLERTMRNNEDNINSTLLDVRNVMTNASQRAPSILKHLDETIPSIKDTSDRLRVAFADDTLPKVSSAFKSLESTSDQAKITFKEAEMVVEKINTGKGLIGKLVNEDETYDDIKKTIRGLKDYITKSQSMMVDVDMHSELCVDREWYSKGYFNLRLRPTQDYFYMLQLVSSDRGSITRDEDHREWFKKNETDEYDKINFDDLDYGTGDFGKALKAHDSLEFSDIKSKTRKRKYDMLFGFQFGKRFDRLALRIGMFENTFGMACDYYIPFKTDKIHWITSFEAFDFKGTNRLDDRRPHLRWLNKVFIMKNIYTAFGISDMIGKYSSAPFIGGGIRFGDDDLKYLLSSFPVGKLGR
;
A
#
# COMPACT_ATOMS: atom_id res chain seq x y z
N MET A 1 0.61 -36.83 29.33
CA MET A 1 0.54 -35.36 29.48
C MET A 1 -0.84 -34.86 29.06
N ARG A 2 -1.45 -34.01 29.88
CA ARG A 2 -2.70 -33.32 29.54
C ARG A 2 -2.49 -32.32 28.40
N THR A 3 -3.54 -31.99 27.67
CA THR A 3 -3.49 -31.11 26.49
C THR A 3 -2.96 -29.73 26.86
N GLU A 4 -3.35 -29.21 28.02
CA GLU A 4 -2.93 -27.92 28.59
C GLU A 4 -1.42 -27.89 28.84
N THR A 5 -0.84 -28.99 29.34
CA THR A 5 0.61 -29.11 29.54
C THR A 5 1.37 -29.14 28.22
N LYS A 6 0.82 -29.80 27.19
CA LYS A 6 1.43 -29.83 25.85
C LYS A 6 1.37 -28.46 25.17
N VAL A 7 0.25 -27.74 25.32
CA VAL A 7 0.08 -26.35 24.83
C VAL A 7 1.02 -25.40 25.56
N GLY A 8 1.12 -25.50 26.89
CA GLY A 8 2.06 -24.70 27.69
C GLY A 8 3.51 -24.90 27.27
N ILE A 9 3.95 -26.15 27.06
CA ILE A 9 5.30 -26.44 26.55
C ILE A 9 5.50 -25.89 25.14
N PHE A 10 4.51 -26.02 24.25
CA PHE A 10 4.61 -25.45 22.90
C PHE A 10 4.75 -23.92 22.91
N ILE A 11 3.98 -23.21 23.75
CA ILE A 11 4.08 -21.75 23.87
C ILE A 11 5.46 -21.36 24.39
N ILE A 12 5.99 -22.06 25.40
CA ILE A 12 7.34 -21.79 25.93
C ILE A 12 8.40 -22.04 24.86
N ILE A 13 8.28 -23.13 24.10
CA ILE A 13 9.19 -23.42 22.99
C ILE A 13 9.05 -22.36 21.88
N ALA A 14 7.84 -21.95 21.52
CA ALA A 14 7.60 -20.93 20.49
C ALA A 14 8.13 -19.55 20.91
N VAL A 15 7.92 -19.15 22.17
CA VAL A 15 8.50 -17.91 22.74
C VAL A 15 10.02 -18.03 22.82
N GLY A 16 10.55 -19.18 23.24
CA GLY A 16 12.00 -19.44 23.28
C GLY A 16 12.62 -19.37 21.88
N ILE A 17 11.99 -19.98 20.88
CA ILE A 17 12.39 -19.89 19.47
C ILE A 17 12.24 -18.46 18.98
N PHE A 18 11.17 -17.75 19.31
CA PHE A 18 10.97 -16.36 18.91
C PHE A 18 12.05 -15.44 19.50
N ILE A 19 12.40 -15.60 20.77
CA ILE A 19 13.50 -14.86 21.41
C ILE A 19 14.84 -15.24 20.78
N TYR A 20 15.11 -16.53 20.60
CA TYR A 20 16.33 -17.03 19.95
C TYR A 20 16.48 -16.51 18.52
N LEU A 21 15.39 -16.50 17.74
CA LEU A 21 15.34 -15.94 16.39
C LEU A 21 15.48 -14.43 16.42
N SER A 22 14.83 -13.72 17.35
CA SER A 22 14.94 -12.25 17.50
C SER A 22 16.38 -11.80 17.82
N ILE A 23 17.12 -12.61 18.59
CA ILE A 23 18.54 -12.39 18.86
C ILE A 23 19.36 -12.69 17.60
N ASN A 24 19.11 -13.80 16.89
CA ASN A 24 19.84 -14.17 15.68
C ASN A 24 19.63 -13.24 14.48
N ILE A 25 18.43 -12.69 14.30
CA ILE A 25 18.14 -11.70 13.24
C ILE A 25 18.61 -10.27 13.62
N GLY A 26 19.22 -10.11 14.80
CA GLY A 26 19.80 -8.84 15.23
C GLY A 26 18.76 -7.76 15.56
N ALA A 27 17.53 -8.13 15.92
CA ALA A 27 16.52 -7.20 16.43
C ALA A 27 16.84 -6.78 17.88
N LEU A 28 17.41 -7.71 18.67
CA LEU A 28 17.95 -7.46 20.00
C LEU A 28 19.48 -7.66 19.97
N ARG A 29 20.23 -6.63 19.59
CA ARG A 29 21.71 -6.67 19.49
C ARG A 29 22.35 -6.51 20.87
N LEU A 30 22.32 -7.57 21.67
CA LEU A 30 22.83 -7.58 23.05
C LEU A 30 24.37 -7.72 23.11
N ASP A 31 25.02 -8.25 22.07
CA ASP A 31 26.47 -8.39 22.00
C ASP A 31 27.14 -7.13 21.42
N THR A 32 27.12 -6.06 22.21
CA THR A 32 27.80 -4.80 21.84
C THR A 32 29.30 -4.83 22.12
N ALA A 33 29.80 -5.85 22.82
CA ALA A 33 31.20 -5.96 23.24
C ALA A 33 32.17 -6.25 22.08
N GLN A 34 31.67 -6.79 20.97
CA GLN A 34 32.46 -7.07 19.75
C GLN A 34 32.62 -5.86 18.81
N TYR A 35 32.07 -4.70 19.17
CA TYR A 35 32.03 -3.52 18.31
C TYR A 35 32.79 -2.34 18.93
N ASN A 36 33.51 -1.61 18.09
CA ASN A 36 34.09 -0.31 18.41
C ASN A 36 33.09 0.79 18.05
N ILE A 37 33.06 1.84 18.87
CA ILE A 37 32.22 3.01 18.64
C ILE A 37 33.02 4.02 17.81
N TYR A 38 32.37 4.68 16.86
CA TYR A 38 32.93 5.82 16.12
C TYR A 38 31.85 6.87 15.92
N LYS A 39 32.24 8.10 15.55
CA LYS A 39 31.31 9.21 15.33
C LYS A 39 31.54 9.87 13.98
N THR A 40 30.55 10.56 13.44
CA THR A 40 30.69 11.44 12.27
C THR A 40 29.60 12.52 12.30
N TYR A 41 29.78 13.57 11.52
CA TYR A 41 28.90 14.74 11.50
C TYR A 41 28.41 15.01 10.08
N PHE A 42 27.11 15.19 9.92
CA PHE A 42 26.48 15.58 8.65
C PHE A 42 25.63 16.83 8.83
N ASP A 43 25.60 17.68 7.80
CA ASP A 43 24.70 18.84 7.77
C ASP A 43 23.25 18.42 7.49
N ASP A 44 23.06 17.33 6.73
CA ASP A 44 21.76 16.69 6.48
C ASP A 44 21.94 15.16 6.46
N THR A 45 21.09 14.44 7.19
CA THR A 45 21.10 12.98 7.22
C THR A 45 20.29 12.36 6.08
N GLY A 46 19.55 13.15 5.30
CA GLY A 46 18.80 12.69 4.13
C GLY A 46 17.79 11.58 4.44
N GLY A 47 17.32 11.48 5.68
CA GLY A 47 16.41 10.42 6.15
C GLY A 47 17.09 9.11 6.58
N LEU A 48 18.34 9.17 7.07
CA LEU A 48 19.00 8.02 7.69
C LEU A 48 18.33 7.63 9.01
N ASP A 49 17.98 6.35 9.16
CA ASP A 49 17.32 5.82 10.36
C ASP A 49 18.30 5.22 11.38
N VAL A 50 17.91 5.26 12.66
CA VAL A 50 18.59 4.47 13.70
C VAL A 50 18.49 2.99 13.36
N LYS A 51 19.58 2.24 13.59
CA LYS A 51 19.81 0.84 13.17
C LYS A 51 20.02 0.63 11.67
N ALA A 52 20.12 1.69 10.86
CA ALA A 52 20.58 1.56 9.48
C ALA A 52 21.94 0.82 9.42
N PRO A 53 22.13 -0.08 8.44
CA PRO A 53 23.36 -0.83 8.32
C PRO A 53 24.52 0.09 7.92
N ILE A 54 25.71 -0.20 8.48
CA ILE A 54 26.97 0.42 8.08
C ILE A 54 27.71 -0.54 7.16
N LYS A 55 28.14 -0.06 6.00
CA LYS A 55 28.80 -0.88 4.98
C LYS A 55 30.18 -0.39 4.61
N ILE A 56 31.06 -1.33 4.28
CA ILE A 56 32.34 -1.06 3.60
C ILE A 56 32.35 -1.92 2.34
N ALA A 57 32.55 -1.29 1.18
CA ALA A 57 32.54 -1.98 -0.12
C ALA A 57 31.29 -2.89 -0.31
N GLY A 58 30.12 -2.44 0.15
CA GLY A 58 28.86 -3.18 0.07
C GLY A 58 28.65 -4.28 1.12
N VAL A 59 29.61 -4.53 2.01
CA VAL A 59 29.53 -5.55 3.07
C VAL A 59 29.10 -4.92 4.39
N ASP A 60 28.11 -5.51 5.06
CA ASP A 60 27.64 -5.05 6.37
C ASP A 60 28.72 -5.27 7.45
N VAL A 61 29.21 -4.18 8.05
CA VAL A 61 30.26 -4.18 9.07
C VAL A 61 29.81 -3.62 10.42
N GLY A 62 28.61 -3.06 10.48
CA GLY A 62 28.13 -2.34 11.66
C GLY A 62 26.71 -1.79 11.54
N TRP A 63 26.35 -0.88 12.44
CA TRP A 63 25.07 -0.13 12.37
C TRP A 63 25.15 1.24 13.01
N VAL A 64 24.21 2.10 12.62
CA VAL A 64 23.94 3.39 13.25
C VAL A 64 23.26 3.16 14.59
N ASP A 65 23.94 3.49 15.68
CA ASP A 65 23.47 3.26 17.05
C ASP A 65 22.57 4.38 17.55
N ALA A 66 22.90 5.63 17.23
CA ALA A 66 22.12 6.83 17.55
C ALA A 66 22.38 7.95 16.54
N ILE A 67 21.40 8.85 16.41
CA ILE A 67 21.50 10.10 15.64
C ILE A 67 20.99 11.22 16.55
N GLU A 68 21.83 12.22 16.81
CA GLU A 68 21.52 13.32 17.72
C GLU A 68 21.75 14.67 17.02
N LEU A 69 20.82 15.61 17.20
CA LEU A 69 20.97 16.97 16.68
C LEU A 69 21.80 17.80 17.66
N LEU A 70 22.93 18.32 17.19
CA LEU A 70 23.80 19.21 17.95
C LEU A 70 23.29 20.65 17.93
N SER A 71 23.72 21.44 18.90
CA SER A 71 23.32 22.84 19.06
C SER A 71 23.77 23.76 17.90
N ASP A 72 24.74 23.33 17.10
CA ASP A 72 25.22 24.04 15.90
C ASP A 72 24.44 23.66 14.63
N GLY A 73 23.41 22.83 14.73
CA GLY A 73 22.54 22.42 13.63
C GLY A 73 23.00 21.19 12.85
N LYS A 74 24.12 20.56 13.24
CA LYS A 74 24.61 19.33 12.62
C LYS A 74 24.06 18.07 13.28
N ALA A 75 23.92 17.00 12.52
CA ALA A 75 23.59 15.68 13.06
C ALA A 75 24.87 14.91 13.44
N GLU A 76 25.00 14.54 14.71
CA GLU A 76 25.98 13.57 15.18
C GLU A 76 25.44 12.15 14.95
N ILE A 77 26.20 11.33 14.24
CA ILE A 77 25.87 9.92 14.01
C ILE A 77 26.84 9.06 14.82
N VAL A 78 26.30 8.29 15.77
CA VAL A 78 27.06 7.31 16.57
C VAL A 78 27.01 5.96 15.88
N MET A 79 28.17 5.43 15.55
CA MET A 79 28.35 4.20 14.78
C MET A 79 28.92 3.09 15.65
N ARG A 80 28.45 1.85 15.45
CA ARG A 80 29.07 0.63 16.00
C ARG A 80 29.60 -0.23 14.86
N ILE A 81 30.92 -0.45 14.84
CA ILE A 81 31.63 -1.14 13.76
C ILE A 81 32.41 -2.31 14.36
N ASN A 82 32.41 -3.47 13.69
CA ASN A 82 33.07 -4.68 14.17
C ASN A 82 34.55 -4.42 14.48
N LYS A 83 35.05 -4.90 15.63
CA LYS A 83 36.45 -4.75 16.08
C LYS A 83 37.50 -5.28 15.10
N ASN A 84 37.13 -6.22 14.24
CA ASN A 84 38.02 -6.78 13.22
C ASN A 84 38.31 -5.80 12.07
N ILE A 85 37.50 -4.75 11.92
CA ILE A 85 37.67 -3.72 10.91
C ILE A 85 38.57 -2.60 11.46
N LYS A 86 39.69 -2.39 10.79
CA LYS A 86 40.62 -1.29 11.08
C LYS A 86 40.33 -0.14 10.13
N LEU A 87 39.90 0.99 10.68
CA LEU A 87 39.74 2.23 9.93
C LEU A 87 41.03 3.04 10.02
N ALA A 88 41.44 3.66 8.92
CA ALA A 88 42.58 4.55 8.88
C ALA A 88 42.19 5.97 9.34
N LYS A 89 43.18 6.82 9.66
CA LYS A 89 42.90 8.19 10.14
C LYS A 89 42.18 9.07 9.13
N ASN A 90 42.36 8.82 7.84
CA ASN A 90 41.66 9.51 6.76
C ASN A 90 40.39 8.79 6.29
N ALA A 91 39.90 7.81 7.05
CA ALA A 91 38.61 7.17 6.77
C ALA A 91 37.49 8.21 6.79
N TYR A 92 36.52 8.04 5.90
CA TYR A 92 35.36 8.91 5.82
C TYR A 92 34.06 8.14 5.67
N ALA A 93 32.97 8.77 6.11
CA ALA A 93 31.62 8.23 6.00
C ALA A 93 30.80 9.02 4.97
N LEU A 94 29.91 8.34 4.27
CA LEU A 94 28.96 8.92 3.34
C LEU A 94 27.60 8.23 3.48
N ILE A 95 26.52 8.98 3.22
CA ILE A 95 25.17 8.42 3.26
C ILE A 95 24.86 7.85 1.89
N GLY A 96 24.78 6.53 1.83
CA GLY A 96 24.39 5.75 0.66
C GLY A 96 22.89 5.49 0.64
N GLN A 97 22.42 4.93 -0.47
CA GLN A 97 21.04 4.46 -0.60
C GLN A 97 21.03 3.14 -1.37
N GLU A 98 20.35 2.14 -0.83
CA GLU A 98 20.19 0.87 -1.54
C GLU A 98 19.17 1.01 -2.67
N GLY A 99 19.66 1.11 -3.91
CA GLY A 99 18.81 1.35 -5.06
C GLY A 99 18.11 2.72 -5.02
N LEU A 100 17.21 2.96 -5.97
CA LEU A 100 16.65 4.30 -6.19
C LEU A 100 15.60 4.73 -5.14
N ILE A 101 14.98 3.76 -4.46
CA ILE A 101 13.88 3.98 -3.48
C ILE A 101 14.15 3.26 -2.14
N GLY A 102 15.29 2.58 -1.99
CA GLY A 102 15.56 1.85 -0.75
C GLY A 102 15.93 2.75 0.41
N THR A 103 16.09 2.11 1.57
CA THR A 103 16.49 2.76 2.81
C THR A 103 17.89 3.33 2.70
N LYS A 104 18.11 4.47 3.36
CA LYS A 104 19.44 5.06 3.47
C LYS A 104 20.34 4.16 4.31
N THR A 105 21.60 4.06 3.90
CA THR A 105 22.65 3.31 4.59
C THR A 105 23.83 4.23 4.85
N LEU A 106 24.70 3.86 5.79
CA LEU A 106 25.94 4.60 6.01
C LEU A 106 27.10 3.81 5.43
N GLU A 107 27.75 4.35 4.41
CA GLU A 107 28.91 3.74 3.78
C GLU A 107 30.18 4.36 4.33
N ILE A 108 31.17 3.51 4.60
CA ILE A 108 32.47 3.92 5.13
C ILE A 108 33.53 3.51 4.12
N GLU A 109 34.37 4.49 3.78
CA GLU A 109 35.62 4.24 3.10
C GLU A 109 36.73 4.11 4.15
N PRO A 110 37.39 2.95 4.26
CA PRO A 110 38.30 2.65 5.38
C PRO A 110 39.59 3.48 5.36
N GLY A 111 39.83 4.25 4.30
CA GLY A 111 41.00 5.12 4.16
C GLY A 111 42.29 4.36 3.83
N ASP A 112 43.39 5.09 3.79
CA ASP A 112 44.72 4.55 3.48
C ASP A 112 45.40 4.01 4.75
N PRO A 113 45.72 2.71 4.84
CA PRO A 113 46.40 2.11 5.98
C PRO A 113 47.71 2.80 6.40
N GLN A 114 48.40 3.50 5.48
CA GLN A 114 49.63 4.21 5.79
C GLN A 114 49.44 5.42 6.71
N THR A 115 48.22 5.95 6.82
CA THR A 115 47.90 7.07 7.73
C THR A 115 47.77 6.63 9.19
N GLY A 116 47.88 5.33 9.46
CA GLY A 116 47.73 4.73 10.78
C GLY A 116 46.27 4.48 11.16
N THR A 117 46.05 3.65 12.19
CA THR A 117 44.70 3.24 12.62
C THR A 117 44.01 4.32 13.46
N LEU A 118 42.76 4.60 13.12
CA LEU A 118 41.86 5.46 13.87
C LEU A 118 41.44 4.75 15.17
N LEU A 119 41.54 5.46 16.31
CA LEU A 119 41.21 4.89 17.61
C LEU A 119 39.68 4.78 17.80
N PRO A 120 39.18 3.75 18.48
CA PRO A 120 37.78 3.69 18.89
C PRO A 120 37.37 4.94 19.69
N GLY A 121 36.18 5.46 19.41
CA GLY A 121 35.63 6.70 19.96
C GLY A 121 35.95 7.95 19.13
N SER A 122 36.82 7.84 18.13
CA SER A 122 37.20 8.96 17.27
C SER A 122 36.12 9.30 16.25
N VAL A 123 36.21 10.52 15.72
CA VAL A 123 35.35 11.07 14.68
C VAL A 123 35.95 10.79 13.30
N LEU A 124 35.16 10.23 12.38
CA LEU A 124 35.50 10.08 10.97
C LEU A 124 35.31 11.41 10.25
N SER A 125 36.11 11.63 9.21
CA SER A 125 35.89 12.77 8.33
C SER A 125 34.69 12.52 7.40
N ILE A 126 34.15 13.57 6.77
CA ILE A 126 33.26 13.45 5.62
C ILE A 126 34.07 13.68 4.34
N PRO A 127 33.70 13.04 3.20
CA PRO A 127 34.39 13.29 1.94
C PRO A 127 34.22 14.75 1.53
N GLY A 128 35.26 15.36 0.96
CA GLY A 128 35.23 16.75 0.49
C GLY A 128 34.30 17.00 -0.72
N ARG A 129 33.61 15.97 -1.23
CA ARG A 129 32.61 16.05 -2.30
C ARG A 129 31.40 15.21 -1.92
N ALA A 130 30.21 15.80 -1.99
CA ALA A 130 28.94 15.14 -1.73
C ALA A 130 28.64 14.09 -2.83
N PRO A 131 27.86 13.03 -2.53
CA PRO A 131 27.44 12.06 -3.53
C PRO A 131 26.61 12.71 -4.64
N THR A 132 26.89 12.32 -5.88
CA THR A 132 26.26 12.81 -7.11
C THR A 132 24.75 12.51 -7.11
N SER A 133 23.92 13.54 -7.19
CA SER A 133 22.47 13.36 -7.25
C SER A 133 22.02 12.84 -8.62
N VAL A 134 20.78 12.34 -8.71
CA VAL A 134 20.19 11.96 -10.02
C VAL A 134 20.15 13.15 -10.97
N THR A 135 19.97 14.37 -10.46
CA THR A 135 20.04 15.61 -11.24
C THR A 135 21.44 15.79 -11.84
N ASP A 136 22.48 15.59 -11.04
CA ASP A 136 23.87 15.71 -11.50
C ASP A 136 24.24 14.59 -12.50
N LEU A 137 23.64 13.40 -12.36
CA LEU A 137 23.78 12.31 -13.35
C LEU A 137 23.08 12.63 -14.67
N LEU A 138 21.91 13.30 -14.62
CA LEU A 138 21.19 13.75 -15.82
C LEU A 138 21.98 14.82 -16.57
N ASP A 139 22.63 15.72 -15.86
CA ASP A 139 23.51 16.73 -16.45
C ASP A 139 24.75 16.08 -17.08
N GLN A 140 25.39 15.11 -16.41
CA GLN A 140 26.48 14.34 -17.00
C GLN A 140 26.03 13.49 -18.21
N PHE A 141 24.79 13.00 -18.21
CA PHE A 141 24.24 12.25 -19.36
C PHE A 141 24.03 13.14 -20.58
N LYS A 142 23.64 14.41 -20.36
CA LYS A 142 23.57 15.42 -21.42
C LYS A 142 24.94 15.67 -22.04
N ASP A 143 25.99 15.69 -21.24
CA ASP A 143 27.37 15.84 -21.71
C ASP A 143 27.86 14.60 -22.47
N ILE A 144 27.50 13.39 -22.04
CA ILE A 144 27.79 12.14 -22.76
C ILE A 144 27.05 12.11 -24.11
N ALA A 145 25.79 12.51 -24.15
CA ALA A 145 25.02 12.56 -25.40
C ALA A 145 25.69 13.48 -26.43
N SER A 146 26.25 14.62 -25.99
CA SER A 146 27.04 15.50 -26.85
C SER A 146 28.33 14.84 -27.36
N SER A 147 29.05 14.14 -26.48
CA SER A 147 30.31 13.45 -26.81
C SER A 147 30.10 12.25 -27.75
N VAL A 148 28.97 11.55 -27.63
CA VAL A 148 28.59 10.46 -28.54
C VAL A 148 28.31 10.99 -29.95
N GLN A 149 27.77 12.21 -30.06
CA GLN A 149 27.54 12.88 -31.33
C GLN A 149 28.88 13.24 -32.01
N ASP A 150 29.88 13.62 -31.23
CA ASP A 150 31.24 13.90 -31.71
C ASP A 150 32.01 12.63 -32.09
N ILE A 151 31.82 11.54 -31.34
CA ILE A 151 32.42 10.22 -31.63
C ILE A 151 31.79 9.60 -32.88
N ALA A 152 30.47 9.66 -33.05
CA ALA A 152 29.77 9.15 -34.23
C ALA A 152 30.24 9.86 -35.52
N SER A 153 30.55 11.16 -35.41
CA SER A 153 31.13 11.96 -36.49
C SER A 153 32.56 11.51 -36.85
N SER A 154 33.33 11.08 -35.85
CA SER A 154 34.73 10.63 -36.01
C SER A 154 34.87 9.16 -36.43
N PHE A 155 33.90 8.31 -36.08
CA PHE A 155 33.93 6.86 -36.34
C PHE A 155 33.47 6.44 -37.75
N LYS A 156 32.85 7.34 -38.52
CA LYS A 156 32.44 7.11 -39.92
C LYS A 156 33.61 6.73 -40.84
N ASN A 157 34.86 7.01 -40.43
CA ASN A 157 36.05 6.79 -41.24
C ASN A 157 36.83 5.49 -40.94
N VAL A 158 36.49 4.73 -39.88
CA VAL A 158 37.40 3.68 -39.36
C VAL A 158 36.89 2.23 -39.53
N PHE A 159 35.59 1.99 -39.72
CA PHE A 159 35.05 0.62 -39.86
C PHE A 159 34.39 0.36 -41.22
N ALA A 160 35.21 -0.02 -42.20
CA ALA A 160 34.77 -0.56 -43.50
C ALA A 160 34.70 -2.10 -43.46
N SER A 161 33.77 -2.67 -42.70
CA SER A 161 33.44 -4.11 -42.83
C SER A 161 31.93 -4.31 -42.87
N GLN A 162 31.43 -4.94 -43.94
CA GLN A 162 30.00 -5.06 -44.27
C GLN A 162 29.14 -5.60 -43.12
N LYS A 163 29.67 -6.51 -42.29
CA LYS A 163 28.92 -7.17 -41.21
C LYS A 163 28.88 -6.38 -39.91
N GLY A 164 29.89 -5.53 -39.66
CA GLY A 164 29.90 -4.59 -38.54
C GLY A 164 29.04 -3.36 -38.81
N GLU A 165 29.05 -2.89 -40.06
CA GLU A 165 28.20 -1.79 -40.54
C GLU A 165 26.71 -2.11 -40.38
N GLU A 166 26.28 -3.33 -40.71
CA GLU A 166 24.86 -3.70 -40.66
C GLU A 166 24.33 -3.83 -39.23
N ASN A 167 25.10 -4.44 -38.32
CA ASN A 167 24.73 -4.55 -36.91
C ASN A 167 24.77 -3.19 -36.18
N LEU A 168 25.75 -2.35 -36.52
CA LEU A 168 25.83 -0.98 -35.98
C LEU A 168 24.71 -0.12 -36.55
N LYS A 169 24.39 -0.24 -37.84
CA LYS A 169 23.25 0.43 -38.47
C LYS A 169 21.92 -0.01 -37.87
N GLN A 170 21.71 -1.31 -37.62
CA GLN A 170 20.50 -1.78 -36.93
C GLN A 170 20.41 -1.29 -35.48
N SER A 171 21.52 -1.27 -34.75
CA SER A 171 21.53 -0.79 -33.37
C SER A 171 21.32 0.72 -33.31
N LEU A 172 21.95 1.48 -34.21
CA LEU A 172 21.76 2.92 -34.35
C LEU A 172 20.36 3.25 -34.86
N GLU A 173 19.78 2.46 -35.78
CA GLU A 173 18.39 2.62 -36.20
C GLU A 173 17.41 2.29 -35.08
N GLY A 174 17.68 1.27 -34.26
CA GLY A 174 16.88 0.92 -33.08
C GLY A 174 16.91 2.03 -32.03
N ILE A 175 18.09 2.57 -31.75
CA ILE A 175 18.29 3.70 -30.84
C ILE A 175 17.65 4.96 -31.42
N THR A 176 17.79 5.23 -32.73
CA THR A 176 17.18 6.39 -33.39
C THR A 176 15.65 6.27 -33.42
N LYS A 177 15.09 5.08 -33.69
CA LYS A 177 13.65 4.83 -33.65
C LYS A 177 13.08 4.93 -32.23
N ALA A 178 13.80 4.44 -31.23
CA ALA A 178 13.42 4.60 -29.82
C ALA A 178 13.50 6.08 -29.40
N SER A 179 14.56 6.78 -29.79
CA SER A 179 14.74 8.23 -29.55
C SER A 179 13.64 9.05 -30.21
N ASN A 180 13.29 8.75 -31.47
CA ASN A 180 12.21 9.44 -32.17
C ASN A 180 10.86 9.14 -31.54
N ARG A 181 10.58 7.91 -31.11
CA ARG A 181 9.34 7.59 -30.38
C ARG A 181 9.25 8.28 -29.02
N ILE A 182 10.37 8.45 -28.34
CA ILE A 182 10.44 9.20 -27.08
C ILE A 182 10.27 10.70 -27.34
N ALA A 183 10.84 11.22 -28.42
CA ALA A 183 10.64 12.59 -28.86
C ALA A 183 9.19 12.85 -29.26
N ASP A 184 8.58 11.99 -30.08
CA ASP A 184 7.17 12.07 -30.50
C ASP A 184 6.23 11.95 -29.30
N PHE A 185 6.53 11.04 -28.36
CA PHE A 185 5.76 10.92 -27.12
C PHE A 185 5.89 12.19 -26.26
N SER A 186 7.09 12.76 -26.17
CA SER A 186 7.33 14.02 -25.46
C SER A 186 6.60 15.17 -26.15
N GLU A 187 6.57 15.21 -27.47
CA GLU A 187 5.85 16.22 -28.26
C GLU A 187 4.33 16.10 -28.08
N VAL A 188 3.78 14.89 -28.12
CA VAL A 188 2.34 14.65 -27.86
C VAL A 188 1.97 15.00 -26.42
N LEU A 189 2.82 14.67 -25.46
CA LEU A 189 2.61 14.99 -24.06
C LEU A 189 2.70 16.51 -23.83
N GLU A 190 3.72 17.17 -24.39
CA GLU A 190 3.86 18.62 -24.33
C GLU A 190 2.70 19.33 -25.01
N ARG A 191 2.24 18.84 -26.17
CA ARG A 191 1.07 19.41 -26.86
C ARG A 191 -0.21 19.23 -26.04
N THR A 192 -0.39 18.07 -25.42
CA THR A 192 -1.57 17.82 -24.56
C THR A 192 -1.53 18.67 -23.30
N MET A 193 -0.35 18.85 -22.71
CA MET A 193 -0.14 19.70 -21.53
C MET A 193 -0.33 21.18 -21.87
N ARG A 194 0.21 21.65 -22.99
CA ARG A 194 -0.03 23.02 -23.49
C ARG A 194 -1.50 23.25 -23.80
N ASN A 195 -2.17 22.32 -24.48
CA ASN A 195 -3.61 22.41 -24.73
C ASN A 195 -4.42 22.47 -23.43
N ASN A 196 -4.03 21.71 -22.41
CA ASN A 196 -4.68 21.77 -21.11
C ASN A 196 -4.36 23.06 -20.34
N GLU A 197 -3.13 23.57 -20.42
CA GLU A 197 -2.74 24.86 -19.86
C GLU A 197 -3.50 26.01 -20.53
N ASP A 198 -3.62 25.99 -21.86
CA ASP A 198 -4.40 26.96 -22.63
C ASP A 198 -5.90 26.86 -22.32
N ASN A 199 -6.45 25.65 -22.19
CA ASN A 199 -7.85 25.43 -21.79
C ASN A 199 -8.11 25.89 -20.36
N ILE A 200 -7.16 25.67 -19.45
CA ILE A 200 -7.26 26.15 -18.07
C ILE A 200 -7.18 27.68 -18.05
N ASN A 201 -6.26 28.28 -18.80
CA ASN A 201 -6.12 29.73 -18.90
C ASN A 201 -7.37 30.38 -19.51
N SER A 202 -7.93 29.81 -20.58
CA SER A 202 -9.17 30.30 -21.19
C SER A 202 -10.36 30.15 -20.24
N THR A 203 -10.48 29.02 -19.55
CA THR A 203 -11.52 28.81 -18.52
C THR A 203 -11.37 29.82 -17.38
N LEU A 204 -10.15 30.10 -16.93
CA LEU A 204 -9.89 31.09 -15.88
C LEU A 204 -10.23 32.51 -16.34
N LEU A 205 -9.92 32.86 -17.59
CA LEU A 205 -10.31 34.13 -18.19
C LEU A 205 -11.83 34.25 -18.34
N ASP A 206 -12.52 33.19 -18.78
CA ASP A 206 -13.98 33.14 -18.89
C ASP A 206 -14.64 33.28 -17.53
N VAL A 207 -14.13 32.57 -16.52
CA VAL A 207 -14.56 32.74 -15.12
C VAL A 207 -14.35 34.18 -14.68
N ARG A 208 -13.17 34.79 -14.91
CA ARG A 208 -12.91 36.19 -14.56
C ARG A 208 -13.87 37.16 -15.26
N ASN A 209 -14.19 36.92 -16.52
CA ASN A 209 -15.12 37.76 -17.30
C ASN A 209 -16.56 37.63 -16.80
N VAL A 210 -17.04 36.41 -16.54
CA VAL A 210 -18.36 36.16 -15.93
C VAL A 210 -18.44 36.84 -14.56
N MET A 211 -17.39 36.72 -13.75
CA MET A 211 -17.33 37.30 -12.40
C MET A 211 -17.27 38.82 -12.43
N THR A 212 -16.53 39.42 -13.35
CA THR A 212 -16.49 40.88 -13.53
C THR A 212 -17.86 41.41 -13.99
N ASN A 213 -18.49 40.74 -14.95
CA ASN A 213 -19.83 41.10 -15.43
C ASN A 213 -20.89 40.95 -14.34
N ALA A 214 -20.82 39.87 -13.54
CA ALA A 214 -21.70 39.65 -12.40
C ALA A 214 -21.49 40.72 -11.32
N SER A 215 -20.24 41.00 -10.95
CA SER A 215 -19.88 42.01 -9.94
C SER A 215 -20.31 43.42 -10.34
N GLN A 216 -20.22 43.77 -11.62
CA GLN A 216 -20.62 45.09 -12.12
C GLN A 216 -22.14 45.25 -12.24
N ARG A 217 -22.85 44.19 -12.63
CA ARG A 217 -24.30 44.24 -12.88
C ARG A 217 -25.14 43.97 -11.65
N ALA A 218 -24.69 43.13 -10.72
CA ALA A 218 -25.45 42.76 -9.52
C ALA A 218 -25.92 43.97 -8.69
N PRO A 219 -25.10 45.00 -8.41
CA PRO A 219 -25.55 46.16 -7.65
C PRO A 219 -26.68 46.92 -8.35
N SER A 220 -26.62 47.03 -9.69
CA SER A 220 -27.66 47.71 -10.47
C SER A 220 -28.97 46.92 -10.49
N ILE A 221 -28.92 45.59 -10.62
CA ILE A 221 -30.10 44.72 -10.60
C ILE A 221 -30.76 44.77 -9.22
N LEU A 222 -29.97 44.66 -8.14
CA LEU A 222 -30.46 44.75 -6.78
C LEU A 222 -31.15 46.09 -6.51
N LYS A 223 -30.55 47.19 -6.98
CA LYS A 223 -31.16 48.53 -6.88
C LYS A 223 -32.51 48.61 -7.62
N HIS A 224 -32.59 48.09 -8.85
CA HIS A 224 -33.86 48.10 -9.59
C HIS A 224 -34.92 47.22 -8.93
N LEU A 225 -34.54 46.08 -8.34
CA LEU A 225 -35.45 45.23 -7.58
C LEU A 225 -35.97 45.96 -6.33
N ASP A 226 -35.10 46.65 -5.60
CA ASP A 226 -35.47 47.44 -4.41
C ASP A 226 -36.43 48.61 -4.73
N GLU A 227 -36.33 49.19 -5.93
CA GLU A 227 -37.23 50.25 -6.41
C GLU A 227 -38.54 49.70 -6.99
N THR A 228 -38.50 48.52 -7.61
CA THR A 228 -39.65 47.93 -8.32
C THR A 228 -40.60 47.19 -7.38
N ILE A 229 -40.08 46.47 -6.38
CA ILE A 229 -40.90 45.69 -5.43
C ILE A 229 -41.96 46.56 -4.72
N PRO A 230 -41.62 47.73 -4.15
CA PRO A 230 -42.61 48.59 -3.49
C PRO A 230 -43.68 49.09 -4.46
N SER A 231 -43.30 49.39 -5.70
CA SER A 231 -44.21 49.88 -6.75
C SER A 231 -45.20 48.79 -7.20
N ILE A 232 -44.75 47.54 -7.27
CA ILE A 232 -45.59 46.37 -7.55
C ILE A 232 -46.57 46.13 -6.41
N LYS A 233 -46.11 46.26 -5.16
CA LYS A 233 -46.97 46.14 -3.97
C LYS A 233 -48.05 47.23 -3.93
N ASP A 234 -47.69 48.49 -4.16
CA ASP A 234 -48.64 49.61 -4.24
C ASP A 234 -49.67 49.41 -5.37
N THR A 235 -49.21 48.96 -6.55
CA THR A 235 -50.12 48.63 -7.67
C THR A 235 -51.05 47.48 -7.30
N SER A 236 -50.56 46.45 -6.60
CA SER A 236 -51.36 45.32 -6.11
C SER A 236 -52.44 45.78 -5.14
N ASP A 237 -52.08 46.63 -4.17
CA ASP A 237 -53.01 47.18 -3.18
C ASP A 237 -54.09 48.05 -3.83
N ARG A 238 -53.72 48.86 -4.83
CA ARG A 238 -54.69 49.67 -5.60
C ARG A 238 -55.63 48.81 -6.45
N LEU A 239 -55.12 47.77 -7.11
CA LEU A 239 -55.94 46.84 -7.90
C LEU A 239 -56.89 46.04 -7.00
N ARG A 240 -56.49 45.74 -5.76
CA ARG A 240 -57.34 45.08 -4.76
C ARG A 240 -58.56 45.92 -4.37
N VAL A 241 -58.43 47.25 -4.44
CA VAL A 241 -59.52 48.20 -4.16
C VAL A 241 -60.40 48.43 -5.39
N ALA A 242 -59.85 48.33 -6.60
CA ALA A 242 -60.52 48.67 -7.85
C ALA A 242 -61.39 47.54 -8.45
N PHE A 243 -61.10 46.28 -8.14
CA PHE A 243 -61.83 45.12 -8.66
C PHE A 243 -62.40 44.30 -7.50
N ALA A 244 -63.71 44.01 -7.52
CA ALA A 244 -64.37 43.09 -6.61
C ALA A 244 -64.95 41.91 -7.42
N ASP A 245 -64.92 40.72 -6.83
CA ASP A 245 -65.49 39.45 -7.31
C ASP A 245 -64.46 38.45 -7.89
N ASP A 246 -64.29 38.24 -9.20
CA ASP A 246 -63.62 36.99 -9.68
C ASP A 246 -62.17 37.12 -10.21
N THR A 247 -61.66 38.33 -10.44
CA THR A 247 -60.30 38.55 -10.99
C THR A 247 -59.24 38.69 -9.89
N LEU A 248 -59.65 39.08 -8.69
CA LEU A 248 -58.83 39.29 -7.49
C LEU A 248 -57.94 38.10 -7.12
N PRO A 249 -58.42 36.84 -7.09
CA PRO A 249 -57.59 35.72 -6.62
C PRO A 249 -56.45 35.38 -7.59
N LYS A 250 -56.70 35.48 -8.90
CA LYS A 250 -55.68 35.21 -9.95
C LYS A 250 -54.63 36.32 -10.03
N VAL A 251 -55.07 37.57 -9.87
CA VAL A 251 -54.18 38.73 -9.81
C VAL A 251 -53.34 38.70 -8.52
N SER A 252 -53.96 38.40 -7.37
CA SER A 252 -53.26 38.27 -6.09
C SER A 252 -52.25 37.13 -6.08
N SER A 253 -52.57 35.96 -6.66
CA SER A 253 -51.63 34.84 -6.75
C SER A 253 -50.47 35.10 -7.73
N ALA A 254 -50.71 35.83 -8.82
CA ALA A 254 -49.67 36.30 -9.72
C ALA A 254 -48.73 37.30 -9.03
N PHE A 255 -49.27 38.26 -8.27
CA PHE A 255 -48.48 39.20 -7.48
C PHE A 255 -47.68 38.51 -6.38
N LYS A 256 -48.28 37.57 -5.65
CA LYS A 256 -47.59 36.81 -4.60
C LYS A 256 -46.47 35.94 -5.16
N SER A 257 -46.69 35.32 -6.33
CA SER A 257 -45.65 34.58 -7.05
C SER A 257 -44.50 35.49 -7.48
N LEU A 258 -44.82 36.70 -7.94
CA LEU A 258 -43.82 37.67 -8.38
C LEU A 258 -43.04 38.29 -7.21
N GLU A 259 -43.71 38.61 -6.09
CA GLU A 259 -43.08 39.02 -4.83
C GLU A 259 -42.12 37.93 -4.33
N SER A 260 -42.60 36.68 -4.24
CA SER A 260 -41.75 35.54 -3.84
C SER A 260 -40.59 35.29 -4.80
N THR A 261 -40.79 35.44 -6.11
CA THR A 261 -39.72 35.28 -7.12
C THR A 261 -38.69 36.41 -6.98
N SER A 262 -39.15 37.62 -6.68
CA SER A 262 -38.29 38.78 -6.50
C SER A 262 -37.47 38.69 -5.21
N ASP A 263 -38.07 38.22 -4.13
CA ASP A 263 -37.36 37.92 -2.87
C ASP A 263 -36.33 36.81 -3.08
N GLN A 264 -36.70 35.75 -3.82
CA GLN A 264 -35.77 34.68 -4.15
C GLN A 264 -34.61 35.17 -5.02
N ALA A 265 -34.88 36.03 -6.01
CA ALA A 265 -33.85 36.64 -6.83
C ALA A 265 -32.89 37.49 -5.97
N LYS A 266 -33.40 38.29 -5.03
CA LYS A 266 -32.59 39.10 -4.11
C LYS A 266 -31.67 38.24 -3.24
N ILE A 267 -32.18 37.13 -2.70
CA ILE A 267 -31.38 36.16 -1.92
C ILE A 267 -30.29 35.54 -2.81
N THR A 268 -30.65 35.06 -4.00
CA THR A 268 -29.69 34.43 -4.92
C THR A 268 -28.60 35.40 -5.39
N PHE A 269 -28.92 36.68 -5.63
CA PHE A 269 -27.91 37.68 -5.97
C PHE A 269 -26.97 37.99 -4.80
N LYS A 270 -27.48 38.02 -3.57
CA LYS A 270 -26.66 38.19 -2.37
C LYS A 270 -25.73 36.99 -2.15
N GLU A 271 -26.19 35.77 -2.40
CA GLU A 271 -25.36 34.58 -2.36
C GLU A 271 -24.27 34.58 -3.44
N ALA A 272 -24.61 34.99 -4.66
CA ALA A 272 -23.65 35.16 -5.74
C ALA A 272 -22.59 36.22 -5.41
N GLU A 273 -22.97 37.35 -4.81
CA GLU A 273 -22.06 38.39 -4.34
C GLU A 273 -21.07 37.86 -3.31
N MET A 274 -21.53 37.09 -2.32
CA MET A 274 -20.64 36.46 -1.33
C MET A 274 -19.65 35.47 -1.96
N VAL A 275 -20.05 34.74 -3.01
CA VAL A 275 -19.15 33.84 -3.75
C VAL A 275 -18.10 34.65 -4.53
N VAL A 276 -18.52 35.75 -5.17
CA VAL A 276 -17.62 36.69 -5.87
C VAL A 276 -16.63 37.34 -4.91
N GLU A 277 -17.09 37.75 -3.74
CA GLU A 277 -16.24 38.32 -2.70
C GLU A 277 -15.21 37.32 -2.19
N LYS A 278 -15.61 36.06 -1.92
CA LYS A 278 -14.68 35.00 -1.52
C LYS A 278 -13.61 34.76 -2.59
N ILE A 279 -14.00 34.76 -3.87
CA ILE A 279 -13.06 34.60 -4.98
C ILE A 279 -12.12 35.81 -5.08
N ASN A 280 -12.61 37.04 -5.06
CA ASN A 280 -11.79 38.25 -5.16
C ASN A 280 -10.85 38.44 -3.95
N THR A 281 -11.24 37.96 -2.77
CA THR A 281 -10.43 38.07 -1.54
C THR A 281 -9.46 36.91 -1.34
N GLY A 282 -9.28 36.04 -2.34
CA GLY A 282 -8.37 34.89 -2.24
C GLY A 282 -8.86 33.76 -1.33
N LYS A 283 -10.13 33.79 -0.88
CA LYS A 283 -10.68 32.82 0.07
C LYS A 283 -11.24 31.58 -0.64
N GLY A 284 -10.80 30.41 -0.20
CA GLY A 284 -11.18 29.12 -0.79
C GLY A 284 -10.33 28.75 -2.02
N LEU A 285 -10.42 27.51 -2.49
CA LEU A 285 -9.52 26.96 -3.51
C LEU A 285 -9.50 27.79 -4.81
N ILE A 286 -10.67 28.21 -5.30
CA ILE A 286 -10.80 29.03 -6.52
C ILE A 286 -10.26 30.45 -6.30
N GLY A 287 -10.53 31.05 -5.12
CA GLY A 287 -10.01 32.37 -4.79
C GLY A 287 -8.47 32.38 -4.74
N LYS A 288 -7.87 31.37 -4.11
CA LYS A 288 -6.41 31.20 -4.08
C LYS A 288 -5.82 30.99 -5.47
N LEU A 289 -6.46 30.14 -6.28
CA LEU A 289 -6.02 29.87 -7.65
C LEU A 289 -6.00 31.11 -8.55
N VAL A 290 -6.95 32.04 -8.34
CA VAL A 290 -7.10 33.26 -9.15
C VAL A 290 -6.20 34.41 -8.67
N ASN A 291 -5.85 34.46 -7.37
CA ASN A 291 -5.15 35.61 -6.78
C ASN A 291 -3.73 35.32 -6.24
N GLU A 292 -3.31 34.07 -6.11
CA GLU A 292 -2.02 33.69 -5.52
C GLU A 292 -1.15 32.90 -6.51
N ASP A 293 -0.02 33.47 -6.92
CA ASP A 293 0.94 32.82 -7.83
C ASP A 293 1.53 31.52 -7.23
N GLU A 294 1.67 31.46 -5.90
CA GLU A 294 2.20 30.29 -5.18
C GLU A 294 1.28 29.06 -5.28
N THR A 295 -0.05 29.26 -5.29
CA THR A 295 -1.02 28.16 -5.44
C THR A 295 -0.95 27.54 -6.85
N TYR A 296 -0.69 28.36 -7.86
CA TYR A 296 -0.46 27.91 -9.22
C TYR A 296 0.85 27.10 -9.34
N ASP A 297 1.91 27.54 -8.65
CA ASP A 297 3.17 26.81 -8.55
C ASP A 297 3.06 25.50 -7.76
N ASP A 298 2.25 25.47 -6.70
CA ASP A 298 1.99 24.26 -5.92
C ASP A 298 1.15 23.24 -6.69
N ILE A 299 0.25 23.69 -7.56
CA ILE A 299 -0.43 22.82 -8.53
C ILE A 299 0.57 22.29 -9.56
N LYS A 300 1.50 23.11 -10.07
CA LYS A 300 2.58 22.62 -10.95
C LYS A 300 3.48 21.61 -10.26
N LYS A 301 3.87 21.84 -9.00
CA LYS A 301 4.65 20.89 -8.19
C LYS A 301 3.86 19.60 -7.93
N THR A 302 2.57 19.69 -7.65
CA THR A 302 1.68 18.54 -7.44
C THR A 302 1.54 17.73 -8.72
N ILE A 303 1.39 18.38 -9.87
CA ILE A 303 1.34 17.73 -11.19
C ILE A 303 2.69 17.08 -11.53
N ARG A 304 3.82 17.71 -11.17
CA ARG A 304 5.16 17.09 -11.26
C ARG A 304 5.29 15.89 -10.33
N GLY A 305 4.83 15.99 -9.08
CA GLY A 305 4.80 14.86 -8.14
C GLY A 305 3.87 13.72 -8.60
N LEU A 306 2.78 14.04 -9.31
CA LEU A 306 1.89 13.07 -9.94
C LEU A 306 2.56 12.41 -11.16
N LYS A 307 3.34 13.16 -11.95
CA LYS A 307 4.21 12.61 -13.01
C LYS A 307 5.20 11.62 -12.41
N ASP A 308 5.84 11.97 -11.29
CA ASP A 308 6.79 11.09 -10.58
C ASP A 308 6.09 9.86 -9.99
N TYR A 309 4.87 10.01 -9.48
CA TYR A 309 4.02 8.90 -9.00
C TYR A 309 3.59 7.96 -10.13
N ILE A 310 3.21 8.48 -11.31
CA ILE A 310 2.82 7.66 -12.46
C ILE A 310 4.04 6.92 -13.04
N THR A 311 5.23 7.56 -13.04
CA THR A 311 6.49 6.88 -13.36
C THR A 311 6.85 5.82 -12.31
N LYS A 312 6.55 6.06 -11.01
CA LYS A 312 6.66 5.06 -9.94
C LYS A 312 5.60 3.96 -9.99
N SER A 313 4.40 4.23 -10.50
CA SER A 313 3.30 3.25 -10.60
C SER A 313 3.59 2.13 -11.59
N GLN A 314 4.69 2.24 -12.35
CA GLN A 314 5.28 1.12 -13.11
C GLN A 314 6.03 0.11 -12.22
N SER A 315 6.09 0.28 -10.88
CA SER A 315 6.82 -0.59 -9.94
C SER A 315 5.95 -1.58 -9.15
N MET A 316 4.63 -1.60 -9.31
CA MET A 316 3.78 -2.59 -8.65
C MET A 316 3.99 -3.94 -9.33
N MET A 317 4.66 -4.87 -8.65
CA MET A 317 4.94 -6.19 -9.21
C MET A 317 3.77 -7.14 -8.90
N VAL A 318 3.34 -7.89 -9.89
CA VAL A 318 2.31 -8.92 -9.73
C VAL A 318 2.96 -10.28 -9.88
N ASP A 319 2.70 -11.19 -8.94
CA ASP A 319 3.05 -12.59 -9.09
C ASP A 319 1.80 -13.47 -9.12
N VAL A 320 1.77 -14.42 -10.04
CA VAL A 320 0.74 -15.47 -10.08
C VAL A 320 1.42 -16.80 -9.76
N ASP A 321 0.99 -17.47 -8.70
CA ASP A 321 1.51 -18.75 -8.21
C ASP A 321 0.40 -19.79 -8.22
N MET A 322 0.60 -20.87 -8.97
CA MET A 322 -0.35 -21.98 -9.07
C MET A 322 0.38 -23.26 -8.70
N HIS A 323 -0.20 -24.06 -7.81
CA HIS A 323 0.37 -25.36 -7.47
C HIS A 323 -0.67 -26.38 -7.08
N SER A 324 -0.30 -27.65 -7.21
CA SER A 324 -1.09 -28.78 -6.76
C SER A 324 -0.29 -29.58 -5.74
N GLU A 325 -0.97 -30.06 -4.72
CA GLU A 325 -0.43 -30.88 -3.65
C GLU A 325 -1.19 -32.19 -3.59
N LEU A 326 -0.47 -33.29 -3.71
CA LEU A 326 -0.97 -34.63 -3.42
C LEU A 326 -0.70 -34.92 -1.94
N CYS A 327 -1.78 -35.00 -1.16
CA CYS A 327 -1.75 -35.17 0.28
C CYS A 327 -2.08 -36.62 0.64
N VAL A 328 -1.44 -37.12 1.69
CA VAL A 328 -1.67 -38.48 2.19
C VAL A 328 -2.07 -38.38 3.65
N ASP A 329 -3.30 -38.79 3.98
CA ASP A 329 -3.71 -39.07 5.35
C ASP A 329 -4.19 -40.53 5.51
N ARG A 330 -5.48 -40.76 5.81
CA ARG A 330 -6.12 -42.08 5.69
C ARG A 330 -6.36 -42.46 4.23
N GLU A 331 -6.60 -41.47 3.36
CA GLU A 331 -6.79 -41.64 1.93
C GLU A 331 -5.97 -40.60 1.16
N TRP A 332 -5.76 -40.85 -0.13
CA TRP A 332 -5.11 -39.89 -1.00
C TRP A 332 -6.12 -38.82 -1.42
N TYR A 333 -5.72 -37.57 -1.32
CA TYR A 333 -6.53 -36.45 -1.79
C TYR A 333 -5.64 -35.35 -2.37
N SER A 334 -6.19 -34.51 -3.22
CA SER A 334 -5.47 -33.42 -3.86
C SER A 334 -5.98 -32.06 -3.40
N LYS A 335 -5.07 -31.11 -3.32
CA LYS A 335 -5.36 -29.68 -3.12
C LYS A 335 -4.75 -28.88 -4.25
N GLY A 336 -5.57 -28.04 -4.89
CA GLY A 336 -5.12 -27.05 -5.86
C GLY A 336 -5.10 -25.66 -5.24
N TYR A 337 -4.06 -24.89 -5.52
CA TYR A 337 -3.90 -23.53 -5.02
C TYR A 337 -3.68 -22.58 -6.19
N PHE A 338 -4.37 -21.45 -6.15
CA PHE A 338 -4.13 -20.30 -6.99
C PHE A 338 -3.89 -19.10 -6.08
N ASN A 339 -2.72 -18.48 -6.18
CA ASN A 339 -2.34 -17.31 -5.41
C ASN A 339 -2.02 -16.15 -6.35
N LEU A 340 -2.71 -15.04 -6.16
CA LEU A 340 -2.38 -13.76 -6.79
C LEU A 340 -1.72 -12.88 -5.73
N ARG A 341 -0.45 -12.54 -5.97
CA ARG A 341 0.35 -11.70 -5.07
C ARG A 341 0.56 -10.33 -5.70
N LEU A 342 0.15 -9.30 -5.00
CA LEU A 342 0.35 -7.90 -5.36
C LEU A 342 1.47 -7.34 -4.50
N ARG A 343 2.52 -6.80 -5.11
CA ARG A 343 3.70 -6.24 -4.42
C ARG A 343 3.86 -4.75 -4.75
N PRO A 344 3.30 -3.84 -3.92
CA PRO A 344 3.48 -2.41 -4.13
C PRO A 344 4.95 -1.96 -4.02
N THR A 345 5.74 -2.68 -3.22
CA THR A 345 7.19 -2.48 -3.04
C THR A 345 7.88 -3.85 -2.96
N GLN A 346 9.20 -3.89 -2.87
CA GLN A 346 9.92 -5.16 -2.70
C GLN A 346 9.64 -5.84 -1.34
N ASP A 347 9.28 -5.05 -0.33
CA ASP A 347 9.13 -5.53 1.05
C ASP A 347 7.68 -5.83 1.43
N TYR A 348 6.70 -5.20 0.79
CA TYR A 348 5.29 -5.39 1.14
C TYR A 348 4.54 -6.16 0.07
N PHE A 349 3.66 -7.06 0.49
CA PHE A 349 2.78 -7.76 -0.43
C PHE A 349 1.40 -8.07 0.15
N TYR A 350 0.42 -8.15 -0.74
CA TYR A 350 -0.91 -8.68 -0.48
C TYR A 350 -1.07 -9.97 -1.28
N MET A 351 -1.72 -10.98 -0.71
CA MET A 351 -1.96 -12.25 -1.37
C MET A 351 -3.44 -12.60 -1.30
N LEU A 352 -4.05 -12.74 -2.46
CA LEU A 352 -5.33 -13.40 -2.65
C LEU A 352 -5.08 -14.88 -2.92
N GLN A 353 -5.74 -15.75 -2.19
CA GLN A 353 -5.56 -17.19 -2.28
C GLN A 353 -6.91 -17.86 -2.55
N LEU A 354 -6.92 -18.78 -3.50
CA LEU A 354 -8.00 -19.71 -3.75
C LEU A 354 -7.45 -21.12 -3.56
N VAL A 355 -8.17 -21.93 -2.80
CA VAL A 355 -7.82 -23.33 -2.56
C VAL A 355 -9.01 -24.19 -2.95
N SER A 356 -8.78 -25.21 -3.76
CA SER A 356 -9.75 -26.27 -4.01
C SER A 356 -9.21 -27.59 -3.49
N SER A 357 -10.10 -28.50 -3.12
CA SER A 357 -9.74 -29.87 -2.78
C SER A 357 -10.79 -30.82 -3.32
N ASP A 358 -10.37 -31.93 -3.90
CA ASP A 358 -11.28 -33.01 -4.34
C ASP A 358 -12.07 -33.63 -3.18
N ARG A 359 -11.50 -33.62 -1.97
CA ARG A 359 -12.17 -34.01 -0.73
C ARG A 359 -13.20 -32.98 -0.26
N GLY A 360 -13.09 -31.72 -0.71
CA GLY A 360 -13.78 -30.55 -0.17
C GLY A 360 -13.36 -30.21 1.26
N SER A 361 -13.77 -29.04 1.74
CA SER A 361 -13.49 -28.55 3.10
C SER A 361 -14.74 -28.59 3.95
N ILE A 362 -14.64 -29.13 5.17
CA ILE A 362 -15.77 -29.22 6.10
C ILE A 362 -15.67 -28.09 7.11
N THR A 363 -16.61 -27.15 7.06
CA THR A 363 -16.72 -26.09 8.06
C THR A 363 -17.75 -26.49 9.13
N ARG A 364 -17.36 -26.29 10.39
CA ARG A 364 -18.15 -26.53 11.60
C ARG A 364 -18.75 -25.21 12.08
N ASP A 365 -20.07 -25.08 11.97
CA ASP A 365 -20.85 -24.01 12.59
C ASP A 365 -21.47 -24.52 13.89
N GLU A 366 -21.07 -23.97 15.04
CA GLU A 366 -21.67 -24.29 16.35
C GLU A 366 -22.77 -23.27 16.67
N ASP A 367 -24.02 -23.74 16.72
CA ASP A 367 -25.19 -22.96 17.16
C ASP A 367 -25.45 -23.32 18.64
N HIS A 368 -25.12 -22.40 19.55
CA HIS A 368 -25.36 -22.55 20.98
C HIS A 368 -26.78 -22.08 21.30
N ARG A 369 -27.65 -22.99 21.74
CA ARG A 369 -29.02 -22.66 22.16
C ARG A 369 -29.23 -23.02 23.61
N GLU A 370 -29.65 -22.04 24.40
CA GLU A 370 -30.02 -22.21 25.80
C GLU A 370 -31.53 -22.47 25.89
N TRP A 371 -31.88 -23.49 26.67
CA TRP A 371 -33.27 -23.85 26.97
C TRP A 371 -33.43 -23.84 28.49
N PHE A 372 -34.56 -23.35 28.99
CA PHE A 372 -34.88 -23.42 30.42
C PHE A 372 -36.03 -24.40 30.65
N LYS A 373 -36.00 -25.07 31.80
CA LYS A 373 -37.07 -25.96 32.23
C LYS A 373 -38.25 -25.11 32.68
N LYS A 374 -39.41 -25.26 32.02
CA LYS A 374 -40.57 -24.41 32.25
C LYS A 374 -41.29 -24.74 33.57
N ASN A 375 -41.38 -26.03 33.89
CA ASN A 375 -42.05 -26.62 35.07
C ASN A 375 -41.44 -28.01 35.40
N GLU A 376 -41.88 -28.65 36.50
CA GLU A 376 -41.45 -30.01 36.90
C GLU A 376 -41.73 -31.12 35.86
N THR A 377 -42.46 -30.82 34.77
CA THR A 377 -42.93 -31.76 33.74
C THR A 377 -42.05 -31.92 32.49
N ASP A 378 -40.74 -31.63 32.57
CA ASP A 378 -39.77 -31.83 31.46
C ASP A 378 -40.08 -31.10 30.12
N GLU A 379 -40.92 -30.05 30.15
CA GLU A 379 -41.11 -29.14 29.01
C GLU A 379 -40.04 -28.04 28.99
N TYR A 380 -39.40 -27.86 27.83
CA TYR A 380 -38.32 -26.89 27.61
C TYR A 380 -38.77 -25.79 26.64
N ASP A 381 -38.60 -24.52 27.01
CA ASP A 381 -38.90 -23.36 26.16
C ASP A 381 -37.60 -22.69 25.65
N LYS A 382 -37.65 -22.10 24.45
CA LYS A 382 -36.51 -21.41 23.83
C LYS A 382 -36.46 -19.96 24.31
N ILE A 383 -35.33 -19.49 24.83
CA ILE A 383 -35.15 -18.05 25.09
C ILE A 383 -34.97 -17.34 23.75
N ASN A 384 -35.88 -16.43 23.42
CA ASN A 384 -35.69 -15.47 22.34
C ASN A 384 -35.24 -14.15 22.95
N PHE A 385 -33.92 -13.92 22.97
CA PHE A 385 -33.35 -12.72 23.62
C PHE A 385 -33.74 -11.41 22.93
N ASP A 386 -34.28 -11.47 21.71
CA ASP A 386 -34.81 -10.34 20.96
C ASP A 386 -36.19 -9.88 21.47
N ASP A 387 -36.93 -10.73 22.19
CA ASP A 387 -38.23 -10.40 22.78
C ASP A 387 -38.12 -9.83 24.21
N LEU A 388 -36.89 -9.74 24.74
CA LEU A 388 -36.61 -9.17 26.06
C LEU A 388 -36.51 -7.65 25.96
N ASP A 389 -37.65 -6.98 26.13
CA ASP A 389 -37.71 -5.54 26.28
C ASP A 389 -37.01 -5.13 27.59
N TYR A 390 -35.80 -4.57 27.45
CA TYR A 390 -35.01 -4.04 28.56
C TYR A 390 -35.68 -2.83 29.25
N GLY A 391 -36.83 -2.39 28.74
CA GLY A 391 -37.43 -1.10 28.99
C GLY A 391 -38.63 -1.03 29.94
N THR A 392 -39.21 -2.08 30.50
CA THR A 392 -40.29 -1.91 31.49
C THR A 392 -40.42 -3.08 32.46
N GLY A 393 -40.05 -2.87 33.73
CA GLY A 393 -40.68 -3.40 34.97
C GLY A 393 -40.95 -4.91 35.17
N ASP A 394 -40.82 -5.77 34.16
CA ASP A 394 -41.31 -7.16 34.18
C ASP A 394 -40.19 -8.20 34.19
N PHE A 395 -38.94 -7.81 33.96
CA PHE A 395 -37.79 -8.72 34.12
C PHE A 395 -37.70 -9.24 35.57
N GLY A 396 -38.03 -8.38 36.55
CA GLY A 396 -38.09 -8.74 37.96
C GLY A 396 -39.35 -9.52 38.38
N LYS A 397 -40.40 -9.57 37.55
CA LYS A 397 -41.61 -10.37 37.80
C LYS A 397 -41.52 -11.76 37.18
N ALA A 398 -40.88 -11.90 36.02
CA ALA A 398 -40.56 -13.19 35.42
C ALA A 398 -39.57 -14.01 36.30
N LEU A 399 -38.59 -13.34 36.92
CA LEU A 399 -37.66 -13.99 37.86
C LEU A 399 -38.30 -14.35 39.22
N LYS A 400 -39.39 -13.68 39.62
CA LYS A 400 -40.09 -13.93 40.90
C LYS A 400 -41.16 -15.01 40.83
N ALA A 401 -41.53 -15.45 39.63
CA ALA A 401 -42.52 -16.52 39.44
C ALA A 401 -41.93 -17.94 39.58
N HIS A 402 -40.60 -18.07 39.65
CA HIS A 402 -39.90 -19.34 39.74
C HIS A 402 -38.82 -19.26 40.84
N ASP A 403 -38.92 -20.08 41.88
CA ASP A 403 -37.96 -20.12 43.00
C ASP A 403 -36.54 -20.55 42.58
N SER A 404 -36.40 -21.18 41.41
CA SER A 404 -35.11 -21.47 40.77
C SER A 404 -35.28 -21.68 39.26
N LEU A 405 -34.40 -21.09 38.46
CA LEU A 405 -34.29 -21.40 37.02
C LEU A 405 -33.30 -22.56 36.84
N GLU A 406 -33.80 -23.75 36.53
CA GLU A 406 -32.96 -24.85 36.06
C GLU A 406 -32.71 -24.70 34.54
N PHE A 407 -31.49 -24.32 34.19
CA PHE A 407 -31.03 -24.31 32.79
C PHE A 407 -30.76 -25.75 32.35
N SER A 408 -31.24 -26.13 31.15
CA SER A 408 -30.84 -27.41 30.57
C SER A 408 -29.34 -27.37 30.22
N ASP A 409 -28.71 -28.54 30.13
CA ASP A 409 -27.41 -28.64 29.46
C ASP A 409 -27.45 -27.90 28.12
N ILE A 410 -26.42 -27.10 27.83
CA ILE A 410 -26.32 -26.34 26.57
C ILE A 410 -26.46 -27.32 25.40
N LYS A 411 -27.60 -27.27 24.69
CA LYS A 411 -27.81 -28.08 23.49
C LYS A 411 -27.12 -27.37 22.32
N SER A 412 -25.84 -27.67 22.10
CA SER A 412 -25.11 -27.21 20.93
C SER A 412 -25.53 -28.00 19.68
N LYS A 413 -26.04 -27.33 18.65
CA LYS A 413 -26.29 -27.95 17.34
C LYS A 413 -25.13 -27.62 16.40
N THR A 414 -24.32 -28.62 16.10
CA THR A 414 -23.23 -28.50 15.13
C THR A 414 -23.75 -28.69 13.71
N ARG A 415 -23.76 -27.63 12.90
CA ARG A 415 -24.03 -27.72 11.45
C ARG A 415 -22.72 -27.95 10.70
N LYS A 416 -22.76 -28.86 9.73
CA LYS A 416 -21.62 -29.20 8.87
C LYS A 416 -21.92 -28.71 7.47
N ARG A 417 -21.05 -27.87 6.91
CA ARG A 417 -21.13 -27.41 5.52
C ARG A 417 -19.87 -27.84 4.79
N LYS A 418 -20.06 -28.47 3.63
CA LYS A 418 -18.96 -28.82 2.73
C LYS A 418 -18.81 -27.69 1.71
N TYR A 419 -17.62 -27.12 1.61
CA TYR A 419 -17.25 -26.13 0.61
C TYR A 419 -16.24 -26.74 -0.37
N ASP A 420 -16.47 -26.56 -1.67
CA ASP A 420 -15.55 -27.05 -2.69
C ASP A 420 -14.35 -26.11 -2.91
N MET A 421 -14.47 -24.87 -2.43
CA MET A 421 -13.44 -23.83 -2.52
C MET A 421 -13.29 -23.08 -1.20
N LEU A 422 -12.04 -22.78 -0.84
CA LEU A 422 -11.66 -21.93 0.27
C LEU A 422 -10.92 -20.71 -0.24
N PHE A 423 -11.01 -19.61 0.50
CA PHE A 423 -10.44 -18.32 0.13
C PHE A 423 -9.46 -17.86 1.21
N GLY A 424 -8.46 -17.10 0.80
CA GLY A 424 -7.52 -16.46 1.70
C GLY A 424 -7.23 -15.04 1.24
N PHE A 425 -7.00 -14.17 2.21
CA PHE A 425 -6.52 -12.81 1.99
C PHE A 425 -5.48 -12.50 3.05
N GLN A 426 -4.23 -12.32 2.62
CA GLN A 426 -3.09 -12.21 3.51
C GLN A 426 -2.32 -10.94 3.19
N PHE A 427 -1.88 -10.25 4.24
CA PHE A 427 -0.89 -9.20 4.16
C PHE A 427 0.46 -9.75 4.62
N GLY A 428 1.53 -9.39 3.92
CA GLY A 428 2.87 -9.80 4.25
C GLY A 428 3.88 -8.66 4.18
N LYS A 429 4.83 -8.69 5.13
CA LYS A 429 6.02 -7.84 5.11
C LYS A 429 7.27 -8.71 5.13
N ARG A 430 8.17 -8.43 4.21
CA ARG A 430 9.49 -9.04 4.05
C ARG A 430 10.54 -8.19 4.77
N PHE A 431 11.45 -8.88 5.43
CA PHE A 431 12.63 -8.40 6.13
C PHE A 431 13.82 -9.21 5.58
N ASP A 432 14.31 -8.81 4.41
CA ASP A 432 15.37 -9.53 3.67
C ASP A 432 15.03 -11.02 3.39
N ARG A 433 15.52 -11.94 4.24
CA ARG A 433 15.30 -13.39 4.10
C ARG A 433 14.07 -13.91 4.83
N LEU A 434 13.40 -13.07 5.61
CA LEU A 434 12.21 -13.44 6.35
C LEU A 434 11.01 -12.72 5.75
N ALA A 435 9.84 -13.36 5.69
CA ALA A 435 8.59 -12.65 5.49
C ALA A 435 7.56 -13.12 6.51
N LEU A 436 6.91 -12.16 7.17
CA LEU A 436 5.81 -12.43 8.08
C LEU A 436 4.50 -12.15 7.35
N ARG A 437 3.54 -13.07 7.46
CA ARG A 437 2.21 -12.98 6.88
C ARG A 437 1.15 -13.06 7.96
N ILE A 438 0.06 -12.33 7.79
CA ILE A 438 -1.11 -12.33 8.66
C ILE A 438 -2.37 -12.15 7.81
N GLY A 439 -3.47 -12.77 8.22
CA GLY A 439 -4.76 -12.60 7.54
C GLY A 439 -5.57 -13.89 7.50
N MET A 440 -6.33 -14.07 6.43
CA MET A 440 -7.16 -15.25 6.22
C MET A 440 -6.42 -16.31 5.39
N PHE A 441 -6.40 -17.53 5.92
CA PHE A 441 -5.88 -18.76 5.34
C PHE A 441 -7.01 -19.77 5.36
N GLU A 442 -7.39 -20.30 4.18
CA GLU A 442 -8.45 -21.32 4.08
C GLU A 442 -9.75 -20.91 4.85
N ASN A 443 -10.27 -19.70 4.62
CA ASN A 443 -11.43 -19.09 5.29
C ASN A 443 -11.28 -18.82 6.81
N THR A 444 -10.10 -19.04 7.39
CA THR A 444 -9.86 -18.85 8.83
C THR A 444 -8.73 -17.88 9.08
N PHE A 445 -8.77 -17.17 10.20
CA PHE A 445 -7.68 -16.27 10.56
C PHE A 445 -6.41 -17.05 10.93
N GLY A 446 -5.25 -16.52 10.52
CA GLY A 446 -3.95 -17.14 10.68
C GLY A 446 -2.79 -16.18 10.54
N MET A 447 -1.60 -16.73 10.75
CA MET A 447 -0.32 -16.09 10.54
C MET A 447 0.67 -17.09 9.95
N ALA A 448 1.67 -16.58 9.23
CA ALA A 448 2.73 -17.41 8.69
C ALA A 448 4.08 -16.70 8.69
N CYS A 449 5.14 -17.50 8.59
CA CYS A 449 6.51 -17.07 8.51
C CYS A 449 7.18 -17.81 7.36
N ASP A 450 7.64 -17.05 6.36
CA ASP A 450 8.38 -17.56 5.21
C ASP A 450 9.86 -17.22 5.38
N TYR A 451 10.74 -18.20 5.19
CA TYR A 451 12.18 -18.03 5.22
C TYR A 451 12.78 -18.42 3.87
N TYR A 452 13.50 -17.48 3.27
CA TYR A 452 14.17 -17.60 1.98
C TYR A 452 15.58 -18.14 2.23
N ILE A 453 15.78 -19.43 1.94
CA ILE A 453 17.04 -20.11 2.24
C ILE A 453 18.12 -19.61 1.26
N PRO A 454 19.24 -19.09 1.78
CA PRO A 454 20.34 -18.63 0.95
C PRO A 454 21.09 -19.83 0.35
N PHE A 455 21.12 -19.91 -0.97
CA PHE A 455 22.02 -20.80 -1.71
C PHE A 455 23.16 -19.98 -2.31
N LYS A 456 24.35 -20.59 -2.45
CA LYS A 456 25.50 -19.98 -3.13
C LYS A 456 25.33 -19.85 -4.65
N THR A 457 24.22 -20.37 -5.18
CA THR A 457 23.94 -20.47 -6.61
C THR A 457 22.57 -19.88 -6.88
N ASP A 458 22.46 -18.99 -7.86
CA ASP A 458 21.20 -18.33 -8.23
C ASP A 458 20.23 -19.25 -9.00
N LYS A 459 20.64 -20.49 -9.29
CA LYS A 459 19.81 -21.46 -10.03
C LYS A 459 18.76 -22.14 -9.15
N ILE A 460 18.95 -22.15 -7.83
CA ILE A 460 18.04 -22.83 -6.90
C ILE A 460 17.59 -21.83 -5.85
N HIS A 461 16.28 -21.60 -5.78
CA HIS A 461 15.67 -20.82 -4.71
C HIS A 461 14.81 -21.75 -3.86
N TRP A 462 14.90 -21.63 -2.54
CA TRP A 462 14.05 -22.40 -1.63
C TRP A 462 13.41 -21.46 -0.63
N ILE A 463 12.09 -21.55 -0.54
CA ILE A 463 11.28 -20.89 0.48
C ILE A 463 10.71 -21.97 1.41
N THR A 464 11.00 -21.88 2.70
CA THR A 464 10.35 -22.70 3.73
C THR A 464 9.33 -21.83 4.48
N SER A 465 8.10 -22.32 4.62
CA SER A 465 6.97 -21.59 5.16
C SER A 465 6.37 -22.36 6.33
N PHE A 466 6.17 -21.67 7.45
CA PHE A 466 5.44 -22.17 8.60
C PHE A 466 4.15 -21.38 8.75
N GLU A 467 3.00 -22.06 8.66
CA GLU A 467 1.67 -21.45 8.72
C GLU A 467 0.91 -21.96 9.95
N ALA A 468 0.24 -21.07 10.66
CA ALA A 468 -0.63 -21.37 11.79
C ALA A 468 -1.97 -20.65 11.59
N PHE A 469 -3.04 -21.42 11.41
CA PHE A 469 -4.38 -20.90 11.15
C PHE A 469 -5.45 -21.82 11.75
N ASP A 470 -6.73 -21.50 11.57
CA ASP A 470 -7.84 -22.28 12.10
C ASP A 470 -7.70 -22.65 13.59
N PHE A 471 -7.44 -21.65 14.44
CA PHE A 471 -7.16 -21.85 15.87
C PHE A 471 -8.31 -22.49 16.66
N LYS A 472 -9.52 -22.53 16.09
CA LYS A 472 -10.72 -23.14 16.69
C LYS A 472 -11.07 -24.52 16.11
N GLY A 473 -10.31 -24.98 15.10
CA GLY A 473 -10.62 -26.21 14.39
C GLY A 473 -11.95 -26.14 13.64
N THR A 474 -12.32 -24.94 13.17
CA THR A 474 -13.54 -24.66 12.41
C THR A 474 -13.58 -25.45 11.10
N ASN A 475 -12.44 -25.75 10.48
CA ASN A 475 -12.39 -26.53 9.24
C ASN A 475 -12.23 -28.05 9.48
N ARG A 476 -12.45 -28.53 10.72
CA ARG A 476 -12.23 -29.92 11.12
C ARG A 476 -13.40 -30.46 11.95
N LEU A 477 -13.69 -31.75 11.76
CA LEU A 477 -14.88 -32.40 12.35
C LEU A 477 -14.81 -32.45 13.88
N ASP A 478 -13.77 -33.04 14.43
CA ASP A 478 -13.62 -33.31 15.88
C ASP A 478 -12.20 -32.96 16.38
N ASP A 479 -11.66 -31.86 15.85
CA ASP A 479 -10.39 -31.32 16.31
C ASP A 479 -10.55 -29.83 16.58
N ARG A 480 -10.05 -29.35 17.72
CA ARG A 480 -10.05 -27.93 18.12
C ARG A 480 -8.64 -27.35 18.17
N ARG A 481 -7.61 -28.14 17.84
CA ARG A 481 -6.23 -27.66 17.80
C ARG A 481 -6.02 -26.71 16.62
N PRO A 482 -5.05 -25.79 16.70
CA PRO A 482 -4.68 -24.98 15.54
C PRO A 482 -4.21 -25.86 14.38
N HIS A 483 -4.45 -25.40 13.16
CA HIS A 483 -3.90 -26.00 11.95
C HIS A 483 -2.48 -25.49 11.78
N LEU A 484 -1.51 -26.38 11.95
CA LEU A 484 -0.09 -26.06 11.71
C LEU A 484 0.37 -26.72 10.42
N ARG A 485 0.92 -25.93 9.50
CA ARG A 485 1.43 -26.40 8.21
C ARG A 485 2.89 -25.99 8.05
N TRP A 486 3.71 -26.94 7.62
CA TRP A 486 5.06 -26.70 7.16
C TRP A 486 5.14 -27.00 5.67
N LEU A 487 5.56 -26.02 4.88
CA LEU A 487 5.59 -26.07 3.42
C LEU A 487 6.99 -25.67 2.93
N ASN A 488 7.55 -26.45 2.01
CA ASN A 488 8.79 -26.14 1.32
C ASN A 488 8.49 -26.00 -0.17
N LYS A 489 8.94 -24.89 -0.76
CA LYS A 489 8.92 -24.66 -2.21
C LYS A 489 10.36 -24.57 -2.70
N VAL A 490 10.78 -25.50 -3.56
CA VAL A 490 12.13 -25.54 -4.14
C VAL A 490 12.03 -25.28 -5.63
N PHE A 491 12.47 -24.09 -6.04
CA PHE A 491 12.53 -23.65 -7.43
C PHE A 491 13.72 -24.32 -8.11
N ILE A 492 13.40 -25.23 -9.02
CA ILE A 492 14.37 -25.92 -9.88
C ILE A 492 14.64 -25.13 -11.16
N MET A 493 13.73 -24.21 -11.49
CA MET A 493 13.84 -23.23 -12.57
C MET A 493 13.21 -21.92 -12.10
N LYS A 494 13.44 -20.82 -12.83
CA LYS A 494 12.90 -19.49 -12.51
C LYS A 494 11.39 -19.53 -12.18
N ASN A 495 10.62 -20.28 -12.94
CA ASN A 495 9.16 -20.31 -12.86
C ASN A 495 8.58 -21.63 -12.34
N ILE A 496 9.39 -22.68 -12.13
CA ILE A 496 8.90 -24.02 -11.79
C ILE A 496 9.52 -24.48 -10.48
N TYR A 497 8.67 -24.96 -9.56
CA TYR A 497 9.11 -25.46 -8.27
C TYR A 497 8.42 -26.78 -7.89
N THR A 498 9.10 -27.54 -7.04
CA THR A 498 8.50 -28.65 -6.30
C THR A 498 8.05 -28.18 -4.93
N ALA A 499 6.93 -28.71 -4.46
CA ALA A 499 6.36 -28.44 -3.16
C ALA A 499 6.38 -29.70 -2.31
N PHE A 500 6.76 -29.62 -1.04
CA PHE A 500 6.61 -30.74 -0.11
C PHE A 500 6.50 -30.25 1.33
N GLY A 501 5.89 -31.05 2.19
CA GLY A 501 5.73 -30.65 3.57
C GLY A 501 4.73 -31.52 4.33
N ILE A 502 4.22 -30.97 5.44
CA ILE A 502 3.23 -31.61 6.28
C ILE A 502 2.15 -30.58 6.61
N SER A 503 0.91 -30.89 6.25
CA SER A 503 -0.28 -30.12 6.60
C SER A 503 -0.91 -30.68 7.88
N ASP A 504 -1.47 -29.79 8.70
CA ASP A 504 -2.11 -30.08 9.99
C ASP A 504 -1.29 -31.00 10.91
N MET A 505 -0.03 -30.64 11.12
CA MET A 505 0.97 -31.44 11.84
C MET A 505 0.56 -31.89 13.24
N ILE A 506 -0.35 -31.14 13.87
CA ILE A 506 -0.82 -31.42 15.23
C ILE A 506 -2.24 -31.95 15.28
N GLY A 507 -2.91 -32.16 14.14
CA GLY A 507 -4.24 -32.73 14.05
C GLY A 507 -4.27 -34.21 14.47
N LYS A 508 -5.42 -34.70 14.96
CA LYS A 508 -5.56 -36.10 15.46
C LYS A 508 -5.59 -37.09 14.32
N TYR A 509 -6.31 -36.70 13.27
CA TYR A 509 -6.71 -37.57 12.15
C TYR A 509 -6.56 -36.86 10.80
N SER A 510 -6.02 -35.65 10.79
CA SER A 510 -5.93 -34.73 9.65
C SER A 510 -4.50 -34.34 9.29
N SER A 511 -3.50 -34.83 10.04
CA SER A 511 -2.08 -34.66 9.70
C SER A 511 -1.79 -35.36 8.38
N ALA A 512 -1.36 -34.58 7.38
CA ALA A 512 -1.19 -35.04 6.02
C ALA A 512 0.16 -34.57 5.45
N PRO A 513 1.19 -35.44 5.36
CA PRO A 513 2.32 -35.18 4.48
C PRO A 513 1.85 -35.00 3.04
N PHE A 514 2.54 -34.13 2.31
CA PHE A 514 2.23 -33.87 0.91
C PHE A 514 3.48 -33.67 0.05
N ILE A 515 3.30 -33.95 -1.24
CA ILE A 515 4.25 -33.62 -2.30
C ILE A 515 3.47 -33.00 -3.47
N GLY A 516 4.10 -32.08 -4.18
CA GLY A 516 3.43 -31.28 -5.19
C GLY A 516 4.39 -30.60 -6.14
N GLY A 517 3.81 -29.90 -7.10
CA GLY A 517 4.51 -29.12 -8.09
C GLY A 517 3.75 -27.84 -8.37
N GLY A 518 4.49 -26.78 -8.70
CA GLY A 518 3.92 -25.48 -8.95
C GLY A 518 4.67 -24.68 -9.98
N ILE A 519 3.96 -23.69 -10.51
CA ILE A 519 4.48 -22.66 -11.39
C ILE A 519 4.23 -21.30 -10.79
N ARG A 520 5.20 -20.39 -10.95
CA ARG A 520 5.08 -19.00 -10.54
C ARG A 520 5.56 -18.10 -11.67
N PHE A 521 4.75 -17.10 -12.02
CA PHE A 521 5.11 -16.04 -12.95
C PHE A 521 5.22 -14.73 -12.20
N GLY A 522 6.35 -14.04 -12.36
CA GLY A 522 6.50 -12.68 -11.87
C GLY A 522 6.07 -11.65 -12.92
N ASP A 523 6.10 -10.38 -12.53
CA ASP A 523 5.67 -9.26 -13.36
C ASP A 523 6.31 -9.22 -14.75
N ASP A 524 7.63 -9.45 -14.84
CA ASP A 524 8.35 -9.49 -16.12
C ASP A 524 7.88 -10.64 -17.03
N ASP A 525 7.58 -11.80 -16.45
CA ASP A 525 7.13 -12.97 -17.20
C ASP A 525 5.69 -12.77 -17.70
N LEU A 526 4.84 -12.13 -16.89
CA LEU A 526 3.47 -11.78 -17.26
C LEU A 526 3.44 -10.73 -18.37
N LYS A 527 4.28 -9.71 -18.30
CA LYS A 527 4.44 -8.70 -19.37
C LYS A 527 4.84 -9.35 -20.69
N TYR A 528 5.80 -10.28 -20.64
CA TYR A 528 6.21 -11.03 -21.82
C TYR A 528 5.05 -11.88 -22.39
N LEU A 529 4.38 -12.68 -21.55
CA LEU A 529 3.27 -13.53 -21.97
C LEU A 529 2.12 -12.71 -22.58
N LEU A 530 1.71 -11.62 -21.93
CA LEU A 530 0.64 -10.73 -22.42
C LEU A 530 1.03 -10.03 -23.74
N SER A 531 2.30 -9.65 -23.92
CA SER A 531 2.78 -9.07 -25.18
C SER A 531 2.88 -10.07 -26.32
N SER A 532 3.01 -11.37 -26.00
CA SER A 532 3.12 -12.46 -26.97
C SER A 532 1.78 -13.00 -27.46
N PHE A 533 0.66 -12.62 -26.82
CA PHE A 533 -0.66 -12.91 -27.34
C PHE A 533 -0.90 -12.07 -28.61
N PRO A 534 -1.07 -12.67 -29.78
CA PRO A 534 -1.46 -11.92 -30.96
C PRO A 534 -2.83 -11.30 -30.67
N VAL A 535 -2.88 -9.97 -30.58
CA VAL A 535 -4.14 -9.23 -30.63
C VAL A 535 -4.73 -9.55 -31.99
N GLY A 536 -5.62 -10.54 -32.03
CA GLY A 536 -6.39 -10.86 -33.21
C GLY A 536 -7.04 -9.57 -33.68
N LYS A 537 -6.83 -9.23 -34.94
CA LYS A 537 -7.56 -8.17 -35.64
C LYS A 537 -9.06 -8.45 -35.49
N LEU A 538 -9.68 -7.90 -34.47
CA LEU A 538 -11.13 -7.87 -34.34
C LEU A 538 -11.61 -6.58 -34.97
N GLY A 539 -12.14 -6.72 -36.19
CA GLY A 539 -13.15 -5.84 -36.77
C GLY A 539 -12.63 -4.56 -37.42
N ARG A 540 -12.80 -4.50 -38.75
CA ARG A 540 -13.01 -3.24 -39.47
C ARG A 540 -14.31 -2.58 -39.03
#